data_AF-A0A9D7FU73-F1
#
_entry.id   AF-A0A9D7FU73-F1
#
_cell.length_a   1.000
_cell.length_b   1.000
_cell.length_c   1.000
_cell.angle_alpha   90.00
_cell.angle_beta   90.00
_cell.angle_gamma   90.00
#
_symmetry.space_group_name_H-M   'P 1'
#
loop_
_entity.id
_entity.type
_entity.pdbx_description
1 polymer ?
#
loop_
_entity_poly.entity_id
_entity_poly.type
_entity_poly.pdbx_seq_one_letter_code
_entity_poly.pdbx_strand_id
1 'polypeptide(L)'
;MGRLVGHQILGDNKLCEYAASIEGFPQDLLMEVRHLVLSHHGDSPDAARPPLTREALILSRADDLDAQMNAFTREILKARLNGRRWSDYVNLIGRYLYDSGGEDDMSRLAGIEDV
;
A
#
# COMPACT_ATOMS: atom_id res chain seq x y z
N MET A 1 16.52 11.95 5.38
CA MET A 1 16.97 11.30 4.13
C MET A 1 15.80 10.90 3.23
N GLY A 2 14.82 10.09 3.68
CA GLY A 2 13.72 9.63 2.80
C GLY A 2 12.90 10.70 2.10
N ARG A 3 12.62 11.83 2.76
CA ARG A 3 11.96 12.99 2.12
C ARG A 3 12.86 13.82 1.19
N LEU A 4 14.18 13.68 1.31
CA LEU A 4 15.15 14.45 0.53
C LEU A 4 15.64 13.68 -0.69
N VAL A 5 15.85 12.38 -0.53
CA VAL A 5 16.36 11.45 -1.55
C VAL A 5 15.24 10.64 -2.21
N GLY A 6 14.12 10.44 -1.51
CA GLY A 6 13.02 9.56 -1.94
C GLY A 6 13.10 8.19 -1.28
N HIS A 7 11.98 7.70 -0.74
CA HIS A 7 11.94 6.40 -0.06
C HIS A 7 12.17 5.23 -1.03
N GLN A 8 11.70 5.34 -2.28
CA GLN A 8 11.89 4.32 -3.32
C GLN A 8 13.37 4.13 -3.66
N ILE A 9 14.12 5.22 -3.81
CA ILE A 9 15.56 5.19 -4.12
C ILE A 9 16.34 4.56 -2.95
N LEU A 10 15.98 4.92 -1.71
CA LEU A 10 16.60 4.29 -0.54
C LEU A 10 16.27 2.78 -0.44
N GLY A 11 15.07 2.38 -0.85
CA GLY A 11 14.66 0.97 -0.95
C GLY A 11 15.46 0.21 -2.01
N ASP A 12 15.59 0.76 -3.21
CA ASP A 12 16.37 0.18 -4.32
C ASP A 12 17.85 0.00 -3.93
N ASN A 13 18.45 1.01 -3.27
CA ASN A 13 19.83 0.93 -2.81
C ASN A 13 20.03 -0.20 -1.80
N LYS A 14 19.15 -0.32 -0.80
CA LYS A 14 19.20 -1.43 0.18
C LYS A 14 19.01 -2.78 -0.50
N LEU A 15 18.08 -2.89 -1.44
CA LEU A 15 17.87 -4.11 -2.21
C LEU A 15 19.14 -4.54 -2.94
N CYS A 16 19.83 -3.59 -3.59
CA CYS A 16 21.10 -3.85 -4.26
C CYS A 16 22.21 -4.30 -3.28
N GLU A 17 22.32 -3.65 -2.11
CA GLU A 17 23.27 -4.04 -1.06
C GLU A 17 23.03 -5.47 -0.58
N TYR A 18 21.77 -5.85 -0.32
CA TYR A 18 21.43 -7.21 0.08
C TYR A 18 21.70 -8.23 -1.03
N ALA A 19 21.33 -7.94 -2.27
CA ALA A 19 21.59 -8.84 -3.38
C ALA A 19 23.09 -9.07 -3.60
N ALA A 20 23.91 -8.02 -3.45
CA ALA A 20 25.36 -8.13 -3.54
C ALA A 20 25.98 -8.98 -2.41
N SER A 21 25.30 -9.11 -1.27
CA SER A 21 25.73 -9.97 -0.17
C SER A 21 25.46 -11.47 -0.41
N ILE A 22 24.65 -11.81 -1.42
CA ILE A 22 24.29 -13.19 -1.74
C ILE A 22 25.17 -13.68 -2.90
N GLU A 23 26.05 -14.65 -2.62
CA GLU A 23 26.93 -15.22 -3.63
C GLU A 23 26.13 -15.84 -4.78
N GLY A 24 26.45 -15.43 -6.01
CA GLY A 24 25.80 -15.94 -7.21
C GLY A 24 24.36 -15.45 -7.43
N PHE A 25 23.92 -14.37 -6.76
CA PHE A 25 22.56 -13.84 -6.97
C PHE A 25 22.29 -13.52 -8.46
N PRO A 26 21.20 -14.02 -9.06
CA PRO A 26 20.91 -13.79 -10.47
C PRO A 26 20.65 -12.31 -10.79
N GLN A 27 21.38 -11.76 -11.76
CA GLN A 27 21.27 -10.34 -12.11
C GLN A 27 19.92 -9.99 -12.75
N ASP A 28 19.35 -10.90 -13.53
CA ASP A 28 18.03 -10.70 -14.14
C ASP A 28 16.93 -10.62 -13.08
N LEU A 29 17.00 -11.48 -12.06
CA LEU A 29 16.08 -11.42 -10.92
C LEU A 29 16.25 -10.12 -10.13
N LEU A 30 17.50 -9.65 -9.93
CA LEU A 30 17.74 -8.37 -9.28
C LEU A 30 17.06 -7.23 -10.06
N MET A 31 17.24 -7.21 -11.38
CA MET A 31 16.59 -6.23 -12.25
C MET A 31 15.06 -6.25 -12.13
N GLU A 32 14.44 -7.44 -12.12
CA GLU A 32 12.99 -7.59 -11.95
C GLU A 32 12.50 -7.07 -10.60
N VAL A 33 13.18 -7.43 -9.49
CA VAL A 33 12.79 -7.00 -8.14
C VAL A 33 13.01 -5.49 -7.95
N ARG A 34 14.09 -4.94 -8.49
CA ARG A 34 14.31 -3.48 -8.49
C ARG A 34 13.20 -2.75 -9.23
N HIS A 35 12.77 -3.28 -10.38
CA HIS A 35 11.66 -2.71 -11.14
C HIS A 35 10.35 -2.73 -10.33
N LEU A 36 10.06 -3.79 -9.57
CA LEU A 36 8.92 -3.82 -8.65
C LEU A 36 8.98 -2.67 -7.62
N VAL A 37 10.11 -2.50 -6.95
CA VAL A 37 10.29 -1.44 -5.94
C VAL A 37 10.17 -0.05 -6.55
N LEU A 38 10.68 0.17 -7.75
CA LEU A 38 10.68 1.49 -8.39
C LEU A 38 9.34 1.85 -9.05
N SER A 39 8.48 0.85 -9.33
CA SER A 39 7.22 1.05 -10.05
C SER A 39 5.95 0.78 -9.25
N HIS A 40 6.04 0.40 -7.97
CA HIS A 40 4.87 0.05 -7.16
C HIS A 40 3.84 1.18 -7.01
N HIS A 41 4.22 2.44 -7.16
CA HIS A 41 3.27 3.57 -7.16
C HIS A 41 2.42 3.69 -8.45
N GLY A 42 2.59 2.76 -9.39
CA GLY A 42 1.77 2.68 -10.58
C GLY A 42 1.96 3.90 -11.49
N ASP A 43 0.86 4.54 -11.84
CA ASP A 43 0.80 5.70 -12.74
C ASP A 43 0.84 7.04 -11.97
N SER A 44 1.07 7.00 -10.65
CA SER A 44 1.08 8.20 -9.83
C SER A 44 2.29 9.10 -10.16
N PRO A 45 2.16 10.44 -10.07
CA PRO A 45 3.27 11.37 -10.37
C PRO A 45 4.52 11.19 -9.50
N ASP A 46 4.39 10.51 -8.36
CA ASP A 46 5.49 10.18 -7.45
C ASP A 46 6.17 8.84 -7.77
N ALA A 47 5.68 8.08 -8.76
CA ALA A 47 6.33 6.86 -9.22
C ALA A 47 7.61 7.18 -10.01
N ALA A 48 8.72 6.50 -9.68
CA ALA A 48 9.96 6.64 -10.44
C ALA A 48 9.85 6.06 -11.87
N ARG A 49 9.05 5.00 -12.04
CA ARG A 49 8.77 4.35 -13.33
C ARG A 49 7.34 3.78 -13.34
N PRO A 50 6.68 3.69 -14.51
CA PRO A 50 5.42 2.95 -14.63
C PRO A 50 5.66 1.43 -14.52
N PRO A 51 4.64 0.65 -14.13
CA PRO A 51 4.73 -0.81 -14.08
C PRO A 51 4.78 -1.40 -15.50
N LEU A 52 5.95 -1.95 -15.88
CA LEU A 52 6.20 -2.56 -17.20
C LEU A 52 6.13 -4.10 -17.23
N THR A 53 5.91 -4.74 -16.09
CA THR A 53 5.73 -6.20 -15.99
C THR A 53 4.38 -6.53 -15.37
N ARG A 54 3.89 -7.75 -15.59
CA ARG A 54 2.62 -8.20 -15.00
C ARG A 54 2.68 -8.21 -13.48
N GLU A 55 3.81 -8.60 -12.91
CA GLU A 55 4.06 -8.61 -11.47
C GLU A 55 4.05 -7.18 -10.92
N ALA A 56 4.70 -6.23 -11.60
CA ALA A 56 4.70 -4.82 -11.19
C ALA A 56 3.31 -4.20 -11.24
N LEU A 57 2.54 -4.51 -12.29
CA LEU A 57 1.17 -4.03 -12.42
C LEU A 57 0.30 -4.56 -11.28
N ILE A 58 0.35 -5.87 -11.01
CA ILE A 58 -0.38 -6.48 -9.90
C ILE A 58 0.03 -5.85 -8.56
N LEU A 59 1.33 -5.71 -8.31
CA LEU A 59 1.85 -5.11 -7.09
C LEU A 59 1.32 -3.68 -6.90
N SER A 60 1.36 -2.86 -7.95
CA SER A 60 0.87 -1.47 -7.86
C SER A 60 -0.62 -1.37 -7.56
N ARG A 61 -1.43 -2.31 -8.07
CA ARG A 61 -2.86 -2.35 -7.79
C ARG A 61 -3.15 -2.89 -6.40
N ALA A 62 -2.33 -3.82 -5.91
CA ALA A 62 -2.42 -4.30 -4.54
C ALA A 62 -2.06 -3.19 -3.54
N ASP A 63 -1.02 -2.40 -3.81
CA ASP A 63 -0.59 -1.28 -2.96
C ASP A 63 -1.65 -0.16 -2.91
N ASP A 64 -2.17 0.26 -4.07
CA ASP A 64 -3.26 1.24 -4.15
C ASP A 64 -4.52 0.76 -3.42
N LEU A 65 -4.89 -0.52 -3.61
CA LEU A 65 -6.04 -1.10 -2.91
C LEU A 65 -5.83 -1.13 -1.39
N ASP A 66 -4.64 -1.50 -0.91
CA ASP A 66 -4.31 -1.49 0.51
C ASP A 66 -4.43 -0.08 1.11
N ALA A 67 -3.90 0.94 0.42
CA ALA A 67 -4.04 2.33 0.82
C ALA A 67 -5.51 2.77 0.89
N GLN A 68 -6.33 2.38 -0.09
CA GLN A 68 -7.76 2.64 -0.10
C GLN A 68 -8.49 1.92 1.04
N MET A 69 -8.16 0.65 1.33
CA MET A 69 -8.78 -0.11 2.41
C MET A 69 -8.43 0.46 3.78
N ASN A 70 -7.17 0.85 3.99
CA ASN A 70 -6.75 1.54 5.20
C ASN A 70 -7.49 2.87 5.39
N ALA A 71 -7.65 3.66 4.32
CA ALA A 71 -8.46 4.87 4.37
C ALA A 71 -9.94 4.58 4.66
N PHE A 72 -10.50 3.54 4.03
CA PHE A 72 -11.90 3.13 4.22
C PHE A 72 -12.18 2.81 5.69
N THR A 73 -11.40 1.91 6.28
CA THR A 73 -11.55 1.50 7.69
C THR A 73 -11.48 2.70 8.62
N ARG A 74 -10.49 3.57 8.42
CA ARG A 74 -10.26 4.74 9.27
C ARG A 74 -11.42 5.75 9.19
N GLU A 75 -11.94 6.02 8.00
CA GLU A 75 -13.03 6.98 7.80
C GLU A 75 -14.40 6.42 8.25
N ILE A 76 -14.65 5.12 8.10
CA ILE A 76 -15.84 4.47 8.67
C ILE A 76 -15.80 4.50 10.20
N LEU A 77 -14.67 4.15 10.82
CA LEU A 77 -14.52 4.24 12.28
C LEU A 77 -14.76 5.67 12.78
N LYS A 78 -14.20 6.67 12.09
CA LYS A 78 -14.45 8.08 12.39
C LYS A 78 -15.93 8.45 12.25
N ALA A 79 -16.62 7.99 11.21
CA ALA A 79 -18.05 8.23 11.05
C ALA A 79 -18.86 7.63 12.22
N ARG A 80 -18.59 6.36 12.56
CA ARG A 80 -19.22 5.64 13.68
C ARG A 80 -19.02 6.35 15.01
N LEU A 81 -17.80 6.77 15.33
CA LEU A 81 -17.48 7.51 16.56
C LEU A 81 -18.25 8.83 16.69
N ASN A 82 -18.67 9.41 15.57
CA ASN A 82 -19.50 10.61 15.53
C ASN A 82 -21.00 10.30 15.40
N GLY A 83 -21.42 9.05 15.58
CA GLY A 83 -22.82 8.63 15.46
C GLY A 83 -23.37 8.68 14.03
N ARG A 84 -22.50 8.69 13.00
CA ARG A 84 -22.88 8.74 11.59
C ARG A 84 -22.66 7.40 10.90
N ARG A 85 -23.50 7.08 9.92
CA ARG A 85 -23.33 5.92 9.02
C ARG A 85 -22.61 6.25 7.70
N TRP A 86 -22.46 7.52 7.39
CA TRP A 86 -21.74 7.98 6.20
C TRP A 86 -20.45 8.67 6.63
N SER A 87 -19.36 8.39 5.93
CA SER A 87 -18.11 9.14 6.05
C SER A 87 -18.26 10.55 5.46
N ASP A 88 -17.26 11.40 5.72
CA ASP A 88 -17.02 12.56 4.87
C ASP A 88 -16.48 12.09 3.49
N TYR A 89 -16.41 12.98 2.50
CA TYR A 89 -15.89 12.61 1.17
C TYR A 89 -14.42 12.20 1.25
N VAL A 90 -14.08 10.99 0.77
CA VAL A 90 -12.72 10.45 0.83
C VAL A 90 -12.02 10.68 -0.51
N ASN A 91 -11.15 11.69 -0.60
CA ASN A 91 -10.48 12.04 -1.85
C ASN A 91 -9.70 10.89 -2.49
N LEU A 92 -9.01 10.08 -1.68
CA LEU A 92 -8.24 8.93 -2.16
C LEU A 92 -9.12 7.90 -2.90
N ILE A 93 -10.38 7.76 -2.49
CA ILE A 93 -11.32 6.76 -3.02
C ILE A 93 -12.32 7.43 -4.02
N GLY A 94 -12.48 8.75 -3.95
CA GLY A 94 -13.36 9.53 -4.82
C GLY A 94 -14.85 9.41 -4.50
N ARG A 95 -15.21 9.10 -3.25
CA ARG A 95 -16.61 8.90 -2.84
C ARG A 95 -16.82 9.04 -1.33
N TYR A 96 -18.08 9.22 -0.95
CA TYR A 96 -18.55 8.98 0.42
C TYR A 96 -18.67 7.47 0.65
N LEU A 97 -18.37 7.03 1.87
CA LEU A 97 -18.42 5.63 2.26
C LEU A 97 -19.59 5.40 3.19
N TYR A 98 -20.27 4.27 3.01
CA TYR A 98 -21.39 3.87 3.85
C TYR A 98 -21.01 2.70 4.74
N ASP A 99 -21.35 2.84 6.01
CA ASP A 99 -21.30 1.77 6.98
C ASP A 99 -22.61 0.98 6.97
N SER A 100 -22.56 -0.21 6.37
CA SER A 100 -23.69 -1.15 6.36
C SER A 100 -23.96 -1.79 7.72
N GLY A 101 -23.05 -1.65 8.69
CA GLY A 101 -23.26 -2.11 10.07
C GLY A 101 -23.31 -3.63 10.24
N GLY A 102 -22.43 -4.39 9.56
CA GLY A 102 -22.28 -5.82 9.83
C GLY A 102 -21.88 -6.06 11.29
N GLU A 103 -22.66 -6.89 12.01
CA GLU A 103 -22.54 -7.13 13.46
C GLU A 103 -21.20 -7.74 13.92
N ASP A 104 -20.38 -8.25 13.00
CA ASP A 104 -19.16 -9.02 13.29
C ASP A 104 -17.84 -8.23 13.28
N ASP A 105 -17.83 -6.94 12.93
CA ASP A 105 -16.59 -6.22 12.62
C ASP A 105 -15.81 -5.73 13.85
N MET A 106 -16.47 -5.61 15.02
CA MET A 106 -15.84 -5.10 16.23
C MET A 106 -14.88 -6.10 16.89
N SER A 107 -15.20 -7.39 16.87
CA SER A 107 -14.37 -8.44 17.47
C SER A 107 -13.08 -8.68 16.68
N ARG A 108 -13.13 -8.49 15.35
CA ARG A 108 -11.97 -8.67 14.46
C ARG A 108 -11.03 -7.46 14.45
N LEU A 109 -11.56 -6.24 14.58
CA LEU A 109 -10.75 -5.02 14.55
C LEU A 109 -10.15 -4.65 15.91
N ALA A 110 -10.71 -5.12 17.03
CA ALA A 110 -10.24 -4.81 18.38
C ALA A 110 -9.12 -5.74 18.89
N GLY A 111 -8.78 -6.83 18.19
CA GLY A 111 -7.70 -7.74 18.60
C GLY A 111 -7.90 -8.35 19.99
N ILE A 112 -9.14 -8.55 20.43
CA ILE A 112 -9.44 -9.34 21.62
C ILE A 112 -9.70 -10.76 21.15
N GLU A 113 -8.61 -11.52 21.00
CA GLU A 113 -8.72 -12.99 21.00
C GLU A 113 -9.17 -13.40 22.41
N ASP A 114 -10.40 -13.88 22.53
CA ASP A 114 -10.84 -14.62 23.71
C ASP A 114 -10.01 -15.92 23.78
N VAL A 115 -9.18 -16.01 24.83
CA VAL A 115 -8.58 -17.25 25.34
C VAL A 115 -9.64 -18.05 26.10
#